data_AF-A0A924N6X5-F1
#
_entry.id   AF-A0A924N6X5-F1
#
_cell.length_a   1.000
_cell.length_b   1.000
_cell.length_c   1.000
_cell.angle_alpha   90.00
_cell.angle_beta   90.00
_cell.angle_gamma   90.00
#
_symmetry.space_group_name_H-M   'P 1'
#
loop_
_entity.id
_entity.type
_entity.pdbx_description
1 polymer ?
#
loop_
_entity_poly.entity_id
_entity_poly.type
_entity_poly.pdbx_seq_one_letter_code
_entity_poly.pdbx_strand_id
1 'polypeptide(L)'
;RVAPDRPYLLAELQHGVTEELARTLGDLLIRRTPVAFETVDHGRTAARNVAGRVGTWLGWSEDETAGALAAYDAEVARLFTVEA
;
A
#
# COMPACT_ATOMS: atom_id res chain seq x y z
N ARG A 1 -4.99 1.24 12.24
CA ARG A 1 -5.39 2.17 11.16
C ARG A 1 -4.32 2.12 10.09
N VAL A 2 -4.66 2.34 8.82
CA VAL A 2 -3.71 2.39 7.70
C VAL A 2 -2.99 3.74 7.63
N ALA A 3 -3.74 4.83 7.82
CA ALA A 3 -3.21 6.18 8.02
C ALA A 3 -3.91 6.83 9.23
N PRO A 4 -3.25 7.69 10.02
CA PRO A 4 -3.78 8.23 11.28
C PRO A 4 -5.14 8.92 11.13
N ASP A 5 -5.28 9.77 10.10
CA ASP A 5 -6.47 10.63 9.89
C ASP A 5 -7.42 10.11 8.82
N ARG A 6 -7.34 8.81 8.48
CA ARG A 6 -8.18 8.17 7.49
C ARG A 6 -9.04 7.07 8.14
N PRO A 7 -10.24 6.79 7.60
CA PRO A 7 -11.12 5.79 8.19
C PRO A 7 -10.64 4.35 7.97
N TYR A 8 -9.59 4.13 7.16
CA TYR A 8 -9.14 2.80 6.76
C TYR A 8 -8.45 2.01 7.88
N LEU A 9 -8.88 0.77 8.04
CA LEU A 9 -8.46 -0.20 9.05
C LEU A 9 -7.48 -1.21 8.46
N LEU A 10 -6.63 -1.78 9.32
CA LEU A 10 -5.74 -2.87 8.90
C LEU A 10 -6.54 -4.12 8.47
N ALA A 11 -7.72 -4.33 9.05
CA ALA A 11 -8.61 -5.43 8.69
C ALA A 11 -9.09 -5.36 7.24
N GLU A 12 -9.31 -4.16 6.69
CA GLU A 12 -9.66 -3.99 5.28
C GLU A 12 -8.50 -4.42 4.37
N LEU A 13 -7.26 -4.12 4.77
CA LEU A 13 -6.08 -4.59 4.01
C LEU A 13 -5.94 -6.11 4.07
N GLN A 14 -6.18 -6.70 5.24
CA GLN A 14 -6.15 -8.15 5.41
C GLN A 14 -7.23 -8.82 4.57
N HIS A 15 -8.45 -8.28 4.58
CA HIS A 15 -9.55 -8.77 3.74
C HIS A 15 -9.19 -8.67 2.25
N GLY A 16 -8.58 -7.56 1.82
CA GLY A 16 -8.08 -7.39 0.46
C GLY A 16 -7.11 -8.51 0.07
N VAL A 17 -6.22 -8.91 0.97
CA VAL A 17 -5.26 -10.00 0.74
C VAL A 17 -5.94 -11.38 0.70
N THR A 18 -6.83 -11.69 1.65
CA THR A 18 -7.37 -13.06 1.80
C THR A 18 -8.56 -13.35 0.90
N GLU A 19 -9.41 -12.34 0.64
CA GLU A 19 -10.68 -12.53 -0.07
C GLU A 19 -10.71 -11.87 -1.45
N GLU A 20 -9.91 -10.82 -1.67
CA GLU A 20 -9.99 -10.01 -2.89
C GLU A 20 -8.74 -10.10 -3.79
N LEU A 21 -7.87 -11.08 -3.51
CA LEU A 21 -6.66 -11.38 -4.27
C LEU A 21 -5.70 -10.19 -4.40
N ALA A 22 -5.66 -9.27 -3.43
CA ALA A 22 -4.66 -8.21 -3.42
C ALA A 22 -3.26 -8.82 -3.21
N ARG A 23 -2.33 -8.51 -4.11
CA ARG A 23 -0.96 -9.06 -4.10
C ARG A 23 0.11 -7.99 -3.99
N THR A 24 -0.25 -6.72 -4.04
CA THR A 24 0.69 -5.59 -3.99
C THR A 24 0.19 -4.50 -3.04
N LEU A 25 1.11 -3.64 -2.58
CA LEU A 25 0.73 -2.43 -1.85
C LEU A 25 -0.13 -1.48 -2.70
N GLY A 26 0.03 -1.50 -4.03
CA GLY A 26 -0.81 -0.74 -4.96
C GLY A 26 -2.25 -1.24 -4.99
N ASP A 27 -2.48 -2.56 -4.97
CA ASP A 27 -3.84 -3.10 -4.89
C ASP A 27 -4.56 -2.60 -3.64
N LEU A 28 -3.83 -2.58 -2.53
CA LEU A 28 -4.35 -2.18 -1.22
C LEU A 28 -4.56 -0.66 -1.11
N LEU A 29 -3.56 0.15 -1.43
CA LEU A 29 -3.52 1.59 -1.13
C LEU A 29 -3.96 2.50 -2.28
N ILE A 30 -4.16 1.95 -3.47
CA ILE A 30 -4.67 2.67 -4.65
C ILE A 30 -6.06 2.14 -5.03
N ARG A 31 -6.25 0.82 -5.09
CA ARG A 31 -7.46 0.20 -5.67
C ARG A 31 -8.54 -0.18 -4.65
N ARG A 32 -8.16 -0.63 -3.44
CA ARG A 32 -9.11 -1.05 -2.38
C ARG A 32 -9.35 0.00 -1.32
N THR A 33 -8.31 0.75 -0.99
CA THR A 33 -8.41 1.96 -0.17
C THR A 33 -7.87 3.11 -1.01
N PRO A 34 -8.56 4.25 -1.13
CA PRO A 34 -8.07 5.40 -1.91
C PRO A 34 -7.00 6.21 -1.17
N VAL A 35 -6.21 5.58 -0.29
CA VAL A 35 -5.20 6.26 0.55
C VAL A 35 -4.20 7.05 -0.30
N ALA A 36 -3.79 6.52 -1.45
CA ALA A 36 -2.87 7.19 -2.36
C ALA A 36 -3.42 8.49 -2.97
N PHE A 37 -4.75 8.61 -3.11
CA PHE A 37 -5.40 9.83 -3.60
C PHE A 37 -5.70 10.82 -2.48
N GLU A 38 -5.87 10.34 -1.26
CA GLU A 38 -6.32 11.13 -0.12
C GLU A 38 -5.21 11.72 0.74
N THR A 39 -3.95 11.32 0.52
CA THR A 39 -2.80 11.76 1.30
C THR A 39 -1.82 12.54 0.43
N VAL A 40 -1.18 13.55 1.03
CA VAL A 40 -0.25 14.46 0.33
C VAL A 40 0.97 13.71 -0.23
N ASP A 41 1.44 12.69 0.49
CA ASP A 41 2.57 11.86 0.08
C ASP A 41 2.15 10.64 -0.74
N HIS A 42 0.91 10.63 -1.24
CA HIS A 42 0.31 9.54 -2.00
C HIS A 42 0.45 8.16 -1.32
N GLY A 43 0.32 8.14 0.00
CA GLY A 43 0.29 6.93 0.79
C GLY A 43 1.66 6.29 1.02
N ARG A 44 2.78 6.95 0.67
CA ARG A 44 4.13 6.40 0.88
C ARG A 44 4.43 6.11 2.35
N THR A 45 4.02 7.00 3.26
CA THR A 45 4.17 6.77 4.70
C THR A 45 3.26 5.63 5.18
N ALA A 46 2.03 5.56 4.68
CA ALA A 46 1.12 4.45 4.99
C ALA A 46 1.68 3.11 4.51
N ALA A 47 2.23 3.05 3.28
CA ALA A 47 2.88 1.89 2.71
C ALA A 47 4.00 1.37 3.61
N ARG A 48 4.93 2.23 4.06
CA ARG A 48 6.01 1.84 4.99
C ARG A 48 5.47 1.29 6.31
N ASN A 49 4.42 1.90 6.84
CA ASN A 49 3.83 1.47 8.12
C ASN A 49 3.13 0.11 8.04
N VAL A 50 2.53 -0.23 6.89
CA VAL A 50 1.74 -1.47 6.73
C VAL A 50 2.51 -2.60 6.04
N ALA A 51 3.61 -2.31 5.35
CA ALA A 51 4.35 -3.27 4.53
C ALA A 51 4.76 -4.53 5.29
N GLY A 52 5.27 -4.43 6.52
CA GLY A 52 5.63 -5.62 7.30
C GLY A 52 4.43 -6.51 7.64
N ARG A 53 3.27 -5.91 7.91
CA ARG A 53 2.03 -6.66 8.20
C ARG A 53 1.49 -7.34 6.94
N VAL A 54 1.45 -6.60 5.83
CA VAL A 54 1.04 -7.11 4.51
C VAL A 54 1.98 -8.23 4.06
N GLY A 55 3.29 -8.04 4.24
CA GLY A 55 4.30 -9.05 3.94
C GLY A 55 4.10 -10.33 4.75
N THR A 56 3.76 -10.22 6.04
CA THR A 56 3.42 -11.40 6.85
C THR A 56 2.22 -12.17 6.29
N TRP A 57 1.18 -11.48 5.82
CA TRP A 57 0.00 -12.14 5.23
C TRP A 57 0.27 -12.77 3.87
N LEU A 58 1.17 -12.17 3.08
CA LEU A 58 1.51 -12.62 1.72
C LEU A 58 2.71 -13.58 1.68
N GLY A 59 3.40 -13.77 2.80
CA GLY A 59 4.58 -14.63 2.93
C GLY A 59 5.88 -13.99 2.43
N TRP A 60 6.00 -12.67 2.45
CA TRP A 60 7.21 -11.96 2.02
C TRP A 60 8.34 -12.06 3.04
N SER A 61 9.54 -12.25 2.53
CA SER A 61 10.80 -11.97 3.21
C SER A 61 11.03 -10.46 3.41
N GLU A 62 12.09 -10.11 4.15
CA GLU A 62 12.50 -8.71 4.31
C GLU A 62 12.88 -8.07 2.97
N ASP A 63 13.58 -8.80 2.11
CA ASP A 63 13.97 -8.35 0.77
C ASP A 63 12.75 -8.14 -0.14
N GLU A 64 11.78 -9.06 -0.11
CA GLU A 64 10.52 -8.88 -0.85
C GLU A 64 9.69 -7.71 -0.31
N THR A 65 9.71 -7.48 1.00
CA THR A 65 9.04 -6.33 1.61
C THR A 65 9.68 -5.02 1.15
N ALA A 66 11.01 -4.95 1.11
CA ALA A 66 11.74 -3.79 0.58
C ALA A 66 11.46 -3.58 -0.92
N GLY A 67 11.44 -4.66 -1.70
CA GLY A 67 11.08 -4.63 -3.12
C GLY A 67 9.65 -4.15 -3.37
N ALA A 68 8.69 -4.59 -2.55
CA ALA A 68 7.30 -4.15 -2.63
C ALA A 68 7.15 -2.66 -2.34
N LEU A 69 7.91 -2.11 -1.38
CA LEU A 69 7.95 -0.68 -1.10
C LEU A 69 8.52 0.12 -2.28
N ALA A 70 9.63 -0.34 -2.87
CA ALA A 70 10.20 0.29 -4.06
C ALA A 70 9.24 0.25 -5.25
N ALA A 71 8.54 -0.87 -5.45
CA ALA A 71 7.53 -1.01 -6.49
C ALA A 71 6.36 -0.05 -6.30
N TYR A 72 5.87 0.10 -5.06
CA TYR A 72 4.84 1.08 -4.72
C TYR A 72 5.30 2.51 -4.99
N ASP A 73 6.53 2.85 -4.59
CA ASP A 73 7.12 4.16 -4.80
C ASP A 73 7.22 4.53 -6.29
N ALA A 74 7.54 3.56 -7.14
CA ALA A 74 7.56 3.72 -8.60
C ALA A 74 6.15 3.84 -9.20
N GLU A 75 5.18 3.07 -8.69
CA GLU A 75 3.79 3.15 -9.14
C GLU A 75 3.16 4.51 -8.84
N VAL A 76 3.38 5.03 -7.63
CA VAL A 76 2.97 6.38 -7.25
C VAL A 76 3.62 7.43 -8.15
N ALA A 77 4.93 7.32 -8.41
CA ALA A 77 5.62 8.26 -9.28
C ALA A 77 4.98 8.30 -10.69
N ARG A 78 4.66 7.14 -11.25
CA ARG A 78 4.02 7.03 -12.57
C ARG A 78 2.60 7.58 -12.62
N LEU A 79 1.83 7.45 -11.53
CA LEU A 79 0.42 7.84 -11.49
C LEU A 79 0.21 9.34 -11.22
N PHE A 80 1.07 9.94 -10.40
CA PHE A 80 0.84 11.29 -9.87
C PHE A 80 1.87 12.33 -10.32
N THR A 81 2.98 11.91 -10.96
CA THR A 81 3.93 12.87 -11.54
C THR A 81 3.48 13.22 -12.95
N VAL A 82 3.32 14.51 -13.22
CA VAL A 82 3.10 15.03 -14.58
C VAL A 82 4.47 15.33 -15.17
N GLU A 83 4.77 14.76 -16.33
CA GLU A 83 5.95 15.17 -17.12
C GLU A 83 5.72 16.62 -17.59
N ALA A 84 6.69 17.49 -17.27
CA ALA A 84 6.64 18.92 -17.61
C ALA A 84 6.93 19.18 -19.10
#